data_AF-Q72R62-F1
#
_entry.id   AF-Q72R62-F1
#
_cell.length_a   1.000
_cell.length_b   1.000
_cell.length_c   1.000
_cell.angle_alpha   90.00
_cell.angle_beta   90.00
_cell.angle_gamma   90.00
#
_symmetry.space_group_name_H-M   'P 1'
#
loop_
_entity.id
_entity.type
_entity.pdbx_description
1 polymer ?
#
loop_
_entity_poly.entity_id
_entity_poly.type
_entity_poly.pdbx_seq_one_letter_code
_entity_poly.pdbx_strand_id
1 'polypeptide(L)'
;MGKCMKKIHSSILILLFAILTFVNCSNQNNNSNSSRIERGKKLVMVAGCTDCHTAKIMTPQGPVPDTSKFLAGYLETNQLPDYKNYKNSPWLLFTGDLTAVVGPWGVSFAKNITPDPETGIGGWTEDMFIQTVRTQKRLGVGRPILPPMNGVFIGNMNPLSDDELKDIFAYLKSLKPVRNRVPEPILN
;
A
#
# COMPACT_ATOMS: atom_id res chain seq x y z
N MET A 1 -77.89 33.28 0.64
CA MET A 1 -77.49 31.92 1.07
C MET A 1 -76.08 31.64 0.59
N GLY A 2 -75.13 31.55 1.53
CA GLY A 2 -73.71 31.36 1.22
C GLY A 2 -73.35 29.91 0.93
N LYS A 3 -72.15 29.71 0.36
CA LYS A 3 -71.31 28.56 0.68
C LYS A 3 -69.82 28.91 0.50
N CYS A 4 -69.09 28.55 1.53
CA CYS A 4 -67.68 28.75 1.79
C CYS A 4 -66.83 27.76 0.99
N MET A 5 -65.84 28.24 0.23
CA MET A 5 -64.79 27.40 -0.38
C MET A 5 -63.69 27.14 0.65
N LYS A 6 -63.59 25.89 1.13
CA LYS A 6 -62.51 25.42 2.00
C LYS A 6 -61.21 25.25 1.19
N LYS A 7 -60.18 26.02 1.53
CA LYS A 7 -58.78 25.72 1.21
C LYS A 7 -58.32 24.51 2.03
N ILE A 8 -58.06 23.38 1.38
CA ILE A 8 -57.38 22.22 1.99
C ILE A 8 -56.34 21.70 1.01
N HIS A 9 -55.20 22.37 0.87
CA HIS A 9 -54.02 21.81 0.18
C HIS A 9 -52.77 22.55 0.66
N SER A 10 -52.12 22.07 1.74
CA SER A 10 -50.74 22.48 2.02
C SER A 10 -49.98 21.54 2.98
N SER A 11 -50.67 20.81 3.86
CA SER A 11 -49.97 20.14 4.98
C SER A 11 -49.55 18.67 4.76
N ILE A 12 -49.95 18.03 3.65
CA ILE A 12 -49.67 16.59 3.43
C ILE A 12 -48.40 16.37 2.58
N LEU A 13 -47.98 17.35 1.78
CA LEU A 13 -46.83 17.18 0.87
C LEU A 13 -45.46 17.33 1.58
N ILE A 14 -45.43 17.92 2.78
CA ILE A 14 -44.18 18.18 3.51
C ILE A 14 -43.70 16.92 4.28
N LEU A 15 -44.60 15.96 4.58
CA LEU A 15 -44.23 14.79 5.38
C LEU A 15 -43.58 13.65 4.55
N LEU A 16 -43.76 13.63 3.23
CA LEU A 16 -43.16 12.63 2.34
C LEU A 16 -41.70 12.93 1.95
N PHE A 17 -41.23 14.16 2.11
CA PHE A 17 -39.84 14.54 1.79
C PHE A 17 -38.85 14.21 2.90
N ALA A 18 -39.31 13.97 4.13
CA ALA A 18 -38.45 13.71 5.28
C ALA A 18 -37.94 12.26 5.39
N ILE A 19 -38.53 11.32 4.63
CA ILE A 19 -38.22 9.88 4.75
C ILE A 19 -37.18 9.41 3.71
N LEU A 20 -36.95 10.18 2.64
CA LEU A 20 -36.04 9.82 1.54
C LEU A 20 -34.56 10.19 1.76
N THR A 21 -34.21 10.91 2.83
CA THR A 21 -32.84 11.41 3.04
C THR A 21 -31.93 10.49 3.85
N PHE A 22 -32.46 9.46 4.52
CA PHE A 22 -31.65 8.58 5.39
C PHE A 22 -30.97 7.40 4.66
N VAL A 23 -31.38 7.07 3.43
CA VAL A 23 -30.84 5.88 2.72
C VAL A 23 -29.63 6.20 1.82
N ASN A 24 -29.26 7.48 1.64
CA ASN A 24 -28.26 7.87 0.64
C ASN A 24 -26.82 8.05 1.17
N CYS A 25 -26.63 8.20 2.50
CA CYS A 25 -25.29 8.43 3.06
C CYS A 25 -24.40 7.18 3.09
N SER A 26 -24.96 6.01 3.38
CA SER A 26 -24.19 4.74 3.42
C SER A 26 -23.68 4.33 2.04
N ASN A 27 -24.47 4.58 0.99
CA ASN A 27 -24.10 4.23 -0.38
C ASN A 27 -22.99 5.13 -0.96
N GLN A 28 -22.98 6.42 -0.62
CA GLN A 28 -21.93 7.35 -1.07
C GLN A 28 -20.57 7.01 -0.44
N ASN A 29 -20.55 6.69 0.86
CA ASN A 29 -19.31 6.33 1.57
C ASN A 29 -18.70 5.00 1.09
N ASN A 30 -19.54 4.00 0.82
CA ASN A 30 -19.08 2.72 0.27
C ASN A 30 -18.52 2.87 -1.15
N ASN A 31 -19.17 3.66 -2.00
CA ASN A 31 -18.70 3.95 -3.36
C ASN A 31 -17.40 4.74 -3.35
N SER A 32 -17.26 5.73 -2.47
CA SER A 32 -16.04 6.51 -2.33
C SER A 32 -14.85 5.63 -1.90
N ASN A 33 -15.00 4.82 -0.86
CA ASN A 33 -13.94 3.91 -0.41
C ASN A 33 -13.57 2.87 -1.48
N SER A 34 -14.55 2.28 -2.16
CA SER A 34 -14.28 1.38 -3.29
C SER A 34 -13.51 2.07 -4.41
N SER A 35 -13.83 3.34 -4.70
CA SER A 35 -13.11 4.11 -5.74
C SER A 35 -11.66 4.37 -5.36
N ARG A 36 -11.39 4.67 -4.08
CA ARG A 36 -10.04 4.89 -3.54
C ARG A 36 -9.18 3.63 -3.66
N ILE A 37 -9.73 2.49 -3.24
CA ILE A 37 -9.06 1.19 -3.32
C ILE A 37 -8.71 0.84 -4.78
N GLU A 38 -9.63 1.07 -5.72
CA GLU A 38 -9.38 0.77 -7.14
C GLU A 38 -8.30 1.68 -7.75
N ARG A 39 -8.26 2.97 -7.40
CA ARG A 39 -7.16 3.86 -7.81
C ARG A 39 -5.84 3.44 -7.18
N GLY A 40 -5.85 3.15 -5.88
CA GLY A 40 -4.69 2.67 -5.14
C GLY A 40 -4.09 1.40 -5.74
N LYS A 41 -4.95 0.45 -6.15
CA LYS A 41 -4.53 -0.77 -6.85
C LYS A 41 -3.72 -0.44 -8.10
N LYS A 42 -4.23 0.45 -8.97
CA LYS A 42 -3.55 0.85 -10.20
C LYS A 42 -2.21 1.52 -9.91
N LEU A 43 -2.18 2.42 -8.93
CA LEU A 43 -0.95 3.10 -8.51
C LEU A 43 0.10 2.12 -7.98
N VAL A 44 -0.29 1.12 -7.18
CA VAL A 44 0.62 0.07 -6.69
C VAL A 44 1.21 -0.75 -7.85
N MET A 45 0.42 -1.03 -8.88
CA MET A 45 0.91 -1.75 -10.07
C MET A 45 1.86 -0.88 -10.90
N VAL A 46 1.49 0.37 -11.18
CA VAL A 46 2.30 1.29 -12.02
C VAL A 46 3.58 1.73 -11.31
N ALA A 47 3.55 1.89 -9.98
CA ALA A 47 4.72 2.20 -9.19
C ALA A 47 5.69 1.00 -9.04
N GLY A 48 5.32 -0.20 -9.53
CA GLY A 48 6.17 -1.40 -9.51
C GLY A 48 6.33 -2.01 -8.12
N CYS A 49 5.38 -1.80 -7.19
CA CYS A 49 5.54 -2.29 -5.81
C CYS A 49 5.71 -3.82 -5.77
N THR A 50 5.04 -4.55 -6.66
CA THR A 50 5.12 -6.01 -6.76
C THR A 50 6.50 -6.51 -7.14
N ASP A 51 7.31 -5.69 -7.81
CA ASP A 51 8.58 -6.10 -8.40
C ASP A 51 9.64 -6.39 -7.35
N CYS A 52 9.53 -5.79 -6.16
CA CYS A 52 10.40 -6.08 -5.02
C CYS A 52 9.61 -6.64 -3.83
N HIS A 53 8.34 -6.27 -3.66
CA HIS A 53 7.56 -6.70 -2.50
C HIS A 53 6.81 -8.01 -2.69
N THR A 54 6.76 -8.60 -3.89
CA THR A 54 6.21 -9.95 -4.08
C THR A 54 7.35 -10.92 -4.38
N ALA A 55 7.50 -11.96 -3.54
CA ALA A 55 8.44 -13.04 -3.80
C ALA A 55 8.13 -13.72 -5.13
N LYS A 56 9.13 -14.31 -5.79
CA LYS A 56 8.95 -15.05 -7.04
C LYS A 56 9.30 -16.52 -6.88
N ILE A 57 8.61 -17.33 -7.66
CA ILE A 57 8.92 -18.74 -7.88
C ILE A 57 9.77 -18.81 -9.14
N MET A 58 10.93 -19.45 -9.05
CA MET A 58 11.79 -19.67 -10.21
C MET A 58 11.22 -20.80 -11.08
N THR A 59 10.91 -20.48 -12.33
CA THR A 59 10.47 -21.45 -13.34
C THR A 59 11.48 -21.50 -14.48
N PRO A 60 11.41 -22.52 -15.37
CA PRO A 60 12.26 -22.54 -16.58
C PRO A 60 12.07 -21.32 -17.49
N GLN A 61 10.94 -20.62 -17.41
CA GLN A 61 10.64 -19.40 -18.16
C GLN A 61 11.04 -18.12 -17.42
N GLY A 62 11.65 -18.25 -16.23
CA GLY A 62 12.06 -17.14 -15.38
C GLY A 62 11.23 -17.01 -14.10
N PRO A 63 11.49 -15.95 -13.31
CA PRO A 63 10.79 -15.69 -12.06
C PRO A 63 9.33 -15.28 -12.33
N VAL A 64 8.39 -15.95 -11.68
CA VAL A 64 6.96 -15.58 -11.69
C VAL A 64 6.50 -15.18 -10.29
N PRO A 65 5.62 -14.18 -10.12
CA PRO A 65 5.13 -13.78 -8.80
C PRO A 65 4.46 -14.93 -8.04
N ASP A 66 4.86 -15.12 -6.77
CA ASP A 66 4.15 -15.99 -5.84
C ASP A 66 2.92 -15.25 -5.29
N THR A 67 1.75 -15.59 -5.80
CA THR A 67 0.48 -14.97 -5.39
C THR A 67 0.10 -15.29 -3.95
N SER A 68 0.64 -16.36 -3.35
CA SER A 68 0.43 -16.68 -1.93
C SER A 68 1.22 -15.75 -1.00
N LYS A 69 2.22 -15.06 -1.55
CA LYS A 69 3.11 -14.12 -0.85
C LYS A 69 3.05 -12.71 -1.44
N PHE A 70 1.91 -12.36 -2.05
CA PHE A 70 1.69 -11.07 -2.67
C PHE A 70 1.98 -9.91 -1.70
N LEU A 71 2.92 -9.04 -2.05
CA LEU A 71 3.37 -7.88 -1.27
C LEU A 71 3.94 -8.19 0.14
N ALA A 72 4.30 -9.45 0.41
CA ALA A 72 4.85 -9.90 1.69
C ALA A 72 6.36 -9.61 1.86
N GLY A 73 7.05 -9.13 0.83
CA GLY A 73 8.48 -8.80 0.85
C GLY A 73 9.39 -10.03 0.76
N TYR A 74 10.61 -9.88 1.27
CA TYR A 74 11.57 -10.97 1.41
C TYR A 74 11.06 -12.00 2.43
N LEU A 75 11.05 -13.28 2.06
CA LEU A 75 10.48 -14.32 2.92
C LEU A 75 11.41 -14.65 4.08
N GLU A 76 10.84 -14.80 5.28
CA GLU A 76 11.59 -15.20 6.49
C GLU A 76 12.26 -16.57 6.36
N THR A 77 11.79 -17.41 5.44
CA THR A 77 12.34 -18.73 5.12
C THR A 77 13.50 -18.67 4.12
N ASN A 78 13.72 -17.53 3.46
CA ASN A 78 14.80 -17.40 2.50
C ASN A 78 16.15 -17.35 3.23
N GLN A 79 17.17 -17.92 2.59
CA GLN A 79 18.55 -17.79 3.00
C GLN A 79 19.27 -16.90 2.00
N LEU A 80 20.04 -15.93 2.50
CA LEU A 80 20.91 -15.15 1.63
C LEU A 80 22.03 -16.05 1.10
N PRO A 81 22.27 -16.06 -0.22
CA PRO A 81 23.49 -16.64 -0.78
C PRO A 81 24.75 -15.95 -0.23
N ASP A 82 25.92 -16.57 -0.35
CA ASP A 82 27.17 -15.92 0.03
C ASP A 82 27.41 -14.68 -0.84
N TYR A 83 27.38 -13.52 -0.18
CA TYR A 83 27.54 -12.21 -0.81
C TYR A 83 28.80 -11.48 -0.34
N LYS A 84 29.61 -12.07 0.56
CA LYS A 84 30.71 -11.36 1.23
C LYS A 84 31.78 -10.86 0.26
N ASN A 85 32.00 -11.60 -0.82
CA ASN A 85 32.95 -11.23 -1.88
C ASN A 85 32.48 -10.04 -2.73
N TYR A 86 31.25 -9.56 -2.56
CA TYR A 86 30.67 -8.46 -3.33
C TYR A 86 30.58 -7.13 -2.56
N LYS A 87 31.09 -7.04 -1.32
CA LYS A 87 30.99 -5.85 -0.45
C LYS A 87 31.46 -4.54 -1.11
N ASN A 88 32.48 -4.63 -1.98
CA ASN A 88 33.07 -3.49 -2.69
C ASN A 88 32.85 -3.56 -4.21
N SER A 89 31.83 -4.30 -4.65
CA SER A 89 31.48 -4.42 -6.06
C SER A 89 30.89 -3.11 -6.58
N PRO A 90 31.22 -2.67 -7.81
CA PRO A 90 30.50 -1.57 -8.47
C PRO A 90 29.07 -1.99 -8.89
N TRP A 91 28.75 -3.27 -8.76
CA TRP A 91 27.45 -3.85 -9.09
C TRP A 91 26.57 -4.01 -7.86
N LEU A 92 25.27 -3.77 -8.04
CA LEU A 92 24.26 -4.20 -7.09
C LEU A 92 23.89 -5.65 -7.37
N LEU A 93 23.88 -6.49 -6.33
CA LEU A 93 23.47 -7.88 -6.46
C LEU A 93 22.07 -8.04 -5.90
N PHE A 94 21.12 -8.38 -6.77
CA PHE A 94 19.77 -8.74 -6.38
C PHE A 94 19.67 -10.26 -6.19
N THR A 95 18.86 -10.71 -5.23
CA THR A 95 18.42 -12.11 -5.21
C THR A 95 17.58 -12.40 -6.46
N GLY A 96 17.52 -13.68 -6.87
CA GLY A 96 16.77 -14.06 -8.08
C GLY A 96 15.28 -13.72 -8.01
N ASP A 97 14.72 -13.62 -6.81
CA ASP A 97 13.35 -13.16 -6.56
C ASP A 97 13.24 -11.64 -6.36
N LEU A 98 14.33 -10.87 -6.54
CA LEU A 98 14.40 -9.41 -6.41
C LEU A 98 13.97 -8.84 -5.05
N THR A 99 13.86 -9.67 -4.01
CA THR A 99 13.37 -9.22 -2.69
C THR A 99 14.50 -8.80 -1.74
N ALA A 100 15.76 -9.08 -2.06
CA ALA A 100 16.93 -8.53 -1.37
C ALA A 100 17.95 -7.95 -2.35
N VAL A 101 18.66 -6.91 -1.90
CA VAL A 101 19.76 -6.29 -2.64
C VAL A 101 20.98 -6.15 -1.76
N VAL A 102 22.15 -6.42 -2.33
CA VAL A 102 23.47 -6.20 -1.75
C VAL A 102 24.13 -5.03 -2.48
N GLY A 103 24.68 -4.10 -1.71
CA GLY A 103 25.48 -2.99 -2.22
C GLY A 103 26.48 -2.48 -1.19
N PRO A 104 27.14 -1.34 -1.45
CA PRO A 104 28.14 -0.77 -0.54
C PRO A 104 27.60 -0.47 0.87
N TRP A 105 26.29 -0.24 1.02
CA TRP A 105 25.62 -0.02 2.31
C TRP A 105 25.34 -1.30 3.11
N GLY A 106 25.55 -2.48 2.51
CA GLY A 106 25.22 -3.79 3.08
C GLY A 106 24.05 -4.45 2.35
N VAL A 107 23.13 -5.09 3.08
CA VAL A 107 21.99 -5.82 2.55
C VAL A 107 20.67 -5.18 2.97
N SER A 108 19.84 -4.86 1.98
CA SER A 108 18.47 -4.43 2.17
C SER A 108 17.50 -5.55 1.82
N PHE A 109 16.40 -5.63 2.57
CA PHE A 109 15.31 -6.56 2.31
C PHE A 109 14.02 -5.77 2.04
N ALA A 110 13.29 -6.13 0.99
CA ALA A 110 11.95 -5.62 0.73
C ALA A 110 11.03 -6.01 1.89
N LYS A 111 10.36 -5.01 2.47
CA LYS A 111 9.52 -5.22 3.66
C LYS A 111 8.15 -5.79 3.32
N ASN A 112 7.51 -6.44 4.28
CA ASN A 112 6.11 -6.83 4.17
C ASN A 112 5.23 -5.57 4.24
N ILE A 113 4.49 -5.27 3.17
CA ILE A 113 3.60 -4.10 3.09
C ILE A 113 2.11 -4.50 3.09
N THR A 114 1.81 -5.75 3.46
CA THR A 114 0.44 -6.21 3.71
C THR A 114 -0.08 -5.65 5.05
N PRO A 115 -1.40 -5.69 5.32
CA PRO A 115 -1.96 -5.16 6.56
C PRO A 115 -1.78 -6.09 7.76
N ASP A 116 -0.86 -7.06 7.71
CA ASP A 116 -0.53 -7.91 8.85
C ASP A 116 -0.10 -7.05 10.07
N PRO A 117 -0.73 -7.24 11.25
CA PRO A 117 -0.54 -6.39 12.41
C PRO A 117 0.84 -6.53 13.08
N GLU A 118 1.49 -7.68 12.93
CA GLU A 118 2.75 -7.97 13.63
C GLU A 118 3.99 -7.81 12.76
N THR A 119 3.84 -8.10 11.47
CA THR A 119 4.97 -8.24 10.54
C THR A 119 4.86 -7.32 9.32
N GLY A 120 3.68 -6.76 9.06
CA GLY A 120 3.42 -5.83 7.95
C GLY A 120 3.18 -4.38 8.41
N ILE A 121 2.36 -3.66 7.64
CA ILE A 121 1.95 -2.27 7.93
C ILE A 121 0.60 -2.22 8.66
N GLY A 122 0.19 -3.32 9.31
CA GLY A 122 -1.09 -3.41 10.02
C GLY A 122 -1.29 -2.31 11.07
N GLY A 123 -0.24 -1.97 11.81
CA GLY A 123 -0.26 -0.89 12.81
C GLY A 123 0.10 0.51 12.30
N TRP A 124 0.37 0.68 11.00
CA TRP A 124 0.71 2.01 10.46
C TRP A 124 -0.56 2.83 10.28
N THR A 125 -0.46 4.15 10.52
CA THR A 125 -1.49 5.11 10.10
C THR A 125 -1.22 5.58 8.67
N GLU A 126 -2.24 6.18 8.05
CA GLU A 126 -2.12 6.82 6.73
C GLU A 126 -1.04 7.90 6.75
N ASP A 127 -1.02 8.75 7.79
CA ASP A 127 0.01 9.78 7.97
C ASP A 127 1.42 9.19 8.11
N MET A 128 1.59 8.09 8.86
CA MET A 128 2.90 7.43 8.95
C MET A 128 3.38 6.93 7.59
N PHE A 129 2.48 6.42 6.76
CA PHE A 129 2.79 6.00 5.40
C PHE A 129 3.21 7.19 4.53
N ILE A 130 2.41 8.26 4.50
CA ILE A 130 2.72 9.48 3.73
C ILE A 130 4.05 10.07 4.18
N GLN A 131 4.25 10.25 5.49
CA GLN A 131 5.49 10.79 6.03
C GLN A 131 6.68 9.89 5.72
N THR A 132 6.50 8.57 5.68
CA THR A 132 7.57 7.65 5.26
C THR A 132 8.01 7.89 3.82
N VAL A 133 7.06 8.13 2.91
CA VAL A 133 7.35 8.45 1.50
C VAL A 133 8.02 9.83 1.39
N ARG A 134 7.41 10.86 2.00
CA ARG A 134 7.86 12.27 1.88
C ARG A 134 9.23 12.51 2.49
N THR A 135 9.48 11.96 3.67
CA THR A 135 10.73 12.18 4.41
C THR A 135 11.82 11.15 4.08
N GLN A 136 11.45 10.05 3.41
CA GLN A 136 12.31 8.89 3.18
C GLN A 136 12.90 8.31 4.48
N LYS A 137 12.16 8.39 5.58
CA LYS A 137 12.51 7.79 6.87
C LYS A 137 11.42 6.83 7.29
N ARG A 138 11.80 5.71 7.90
CA ARG A 138 10.83 4.73 8.43
C ARG A 138 9.88 5.42 9.42
N LEU A 139 8.57 5.31 9.19
CA LEU A 139 7.53 5.96 10.02
C LEU A 139 7.68 7.50 10.09
N GLY A 140 8.31 8.12 9.10
CA GLY A 140 8.56 9.56 9.04
C GLY A 140 9.74 10.07 9.89
N VAL A 141 10.18 9.29 10.89
CA VAL A 141 11.15 9.77 11.90
C VAL A 141 12.33 8.85 12.15
N GLY A 142 12.20 7.57 11.80
CA GLY A 142 13.22 6.56 12.05
C GLY A 142 14.40 6.63 11.10
N ARG A 143 15.11 5.49 10.98
CA ARG A 143 16.24 5.37 10.07
C ARG A 143 15.86 5.71 8.62
N PRO A 144 16.82 6.19 7.80
CA PRO A 144 16.64 6.34 6.37
C PRO A 144 16.16 5.04 5.71
N ILE A 145 15.29 5.18 4.72
CA ILE A 145 14.93 4.09 3.82
C ILE A 145 16.16 3.71 3.01
N LEU A 146 16.46 2.41 2.96
CA LEU A 146 17.65 1.91 2.29
C LEU A 146 17.35 1.66 0.79
N PRO A 147 18.40 1.62 -0.05
CA PRO A 147 18.24 1.25 -1.45
C PRO A 147 17.73 -0.19 -1.62
N PRO A 148 16.97 -0.47 -2.70
CA PRO A 148 16.64 0.46 -3.78
C PRO A 148 15.40 1.32 -3.47
N MET A 149 14.72 1.07 -2.35
CA MET A 149 13.40 1.65 -2.06
C MET A 149 13.43 3.18 -1.95
N ASN A 150 14.53 3.78 -1.49
CA ASN A 150 14.67 5.23 -1.47
C ASN A 150 14.64 5.83 -2.90
N GLY A 151 15.24 5.15 -3.89
CA GLY A 151 15.17 5.56 -5.29
C GLY A 151 13.75 5.46 -5.84
N VAL A 152 13.03 4.38 -5.51
CA VAL A 152 11.60 4.22 -5.86
C VAL A 152 10.75 5.32 -5.21
N PHE A 153 11.03 5.69 -3.96
CA PHE A 153 10.35 6.81 -3.33
C PHE A 153 10.59 8.11 -4.07
N ILE A 154 11.83 8.45 -4.42
CA ILE A 154 12.15 9.71 -5.12
C ILE A 154 11.51 9.76 -6.51
N GLY A 155 11.67 8.70 -7.29
CA GLY A 155 11.28 8.70 -8.70
C GLY A 155 9.79 8.42 -8.93
N ASN A 156 9.19 7.53 -8.14
CA ASN A 156 7.87 6.99 -8.46
C ASN A 156 6.78 7.47 -7.47
N MET A 157 7.11 7.62 -6.18
CA MET A 157 6.09 7.87 -5.15
C MET A 157 6.02 9.34 -4.69
N ASN A 158 7.15 10.03 -4.57
CA ASN A 158 7.18 11.42 -4.14
C ASN A 158 6.54 12.40 -5.16
N PRO A 159 6.54 12.14 -6.48
CA PRO A 159 5.78 12.98 -7.41
C PRO A 159 4.26 12.87 -7.27
N LEU A 160 3.75 11.80 -6.65
CA LEU A 160 2.31 11.62 -6.44
C LEU A 160 1.79 12.66 -5.45
N SER A 161 0.53 13.05 -5.61
CA SER A 161 -0.21 13.84 -4.63
C SER A 161 -0.44 13.05 -3.34
N ASP A 162 -0.72 13.75 -2.23
CA ASP A 162 -1.05 13.06 -0.97
C ASP A 162 -2.30 12.19 -1.13
N ASP A 163 -3.31 12.61 -1.88
CA ASP A 163 -4.52 11.80 -2.09
C ASP A 163 -4.24 10.50 -2.87
N GLU A 164 -3.29 10.51 -3.81
CA GLU A 164 -2.83 9.28 -4.47
C GLU A 164 -2.05 8.37 -3.52
N LEU A 165 -1.23 8.93 -2.62
CA LEU A 165 -0.56 8.15 -1.57
C LEU A 165 -1.56 7.55 -0.57
N LYS A 166 -2.62 8.30 -0.22
CA LYS A 166 -3.72 7.80 0.60
C LYS A 166 -4.49 6.69 -0.10
N ASP A 167 -4.67 6.77 -1.42
CA ASP A 167 -5.32 5.71 -2.20
C ASP A 167 -4.46 4.44 -2.24
N ILE A 168 -3.14 4.58 -2.46
CA ILE A 168 -2.18 3.45 -2.33
C ILE A 168 -2.32 2.81 -0.96
N PHE A 169 -2.27 3.60 0.11
CA PHE A 169 -2.39 3.09 1.47
C PHE A 169 -3.73 2.37 1.69
N ALA A 170 -4.85 2.96 1.25
CA ALA A 170 -6.17 2.33 1.34
C ALA A 170 -6.21 0.97 0.62
N TYR A 171 -5.62 0.86 -0.57
CA TYR A 171 -5.50 -0.42 -1.26
C TYR A 171 -4.65 -1.42 -0.47
N LEU A 172 -3.45 -1.04 0.00
CA LEU A 172 -2.60 -1.92 0.80
C LEU A 172 -3.32 -2.41 2.07
N LYS A 173 -4.11 -1.54 2.70
CA LYS A 173 -4.91 -1.88 3.90
C LYS A 173 -6.09 -2.80 3.59
N SER A 174 -6.56 -2.86 2.35
CA SER A 174 -7.67 -3.74 1.93
C SER A 174 -7.23 -5.19 1.63
N LEU A 175 -5.93 -5.44 1.52
CA LEU A 175 -5.40 -6.75 1.14
C LEU A 175 -5.61 -7.81 2.23
N LYS A 176 -5.58 -9.08 1.84
CA LYS A 176 -5.47 -10.19 2.80
C LYS A 176 -4.12 -10.06 3.55
N PRO A 177 -4.10 -10.05 4.88
CA PRO A 177 -2.86 -10.07 5.65
C PRO A 177 -2.01 -11.30 5.33
N VAL A 178 -0.69 -11.11 5.20
CA VAL A 178 0.27 -12.20 5.10
C VAL A 178 1.29 -12.04 6.22
N ARG A 179 1.30 -12.98 7.16
CA ARG A 179 2.34 -13.06 8.18
C ARG A 179 3.67 -13.43 7.52
N ASN A 180 4.66 -12.55 7.64
CA ASN A 180 6.02 -12.78 7.17
C ASN A 180 6.99 -11.79 7.85
N ARG A 181 7.84 -12.27 8.77
CA ARG A 181 8.77 -11.41 9.50
C ARG A 181 10.05 -11.20 8.70
N VAL A 182 10.06 -10.14 7.89
CA VAL A 182 11.25 -9.74 7.13
C VAL A 182 12.41 -9.39 8.07
N PRO A 183 13.62 -9.94 7.86
CA PRO A 183 14.81 -9.61 8.65
C PRO A 183 15.12 -8.11 8.67
N GLU A 184 15.88 -7.68 9.68
CA GLU A 184 16.49 -6.36 9.69
C GLU A 184 17.64 -6.29 8.68
N PRO A 185 17.90 -5.11 8.09
CA PRO A 185 18.99 -4.96 7.12
C PRO A 185 20.34 -5.25 7.78
N ILE A 186 21.27 -5.74 6.98
CA ILE A 186 22.65 -5.92 7.40
C ILE A 186 23.41 -4.68 6.95
N LEU A 187 23.96 -3.92 7.87
CA LEU A 187 24.67 -2.67 7.54
C LEU A 187 26.18 -2.89 7.56
N ASN A 188 26.87 -2.20 6.65
CA ASN A 188 28.32 -2.28 6.49
C ASN A 188 29.11 -1.29 7.34
#